data_AF-A0A2P5KW89-F1
#
_entry.id   AF-A0A2P5KW89-F1
#
_cell.length_a   1.000
_cell.length_b   1.000
_cell.length_c   1.000
_cell.angle_alpha   90.00
_cell.angle_beta   90.00
_cell.angle_gamma   90.00
#
_symmetry.space_group_name_H-M   'P 1'
#
loop_
_entity.id
_entity.type
_entity.pdbx_description
1 polymer ?
#
loop_
_entity_poly.entity_id
_entity_poly.type
_entity_poly.pdbx_seq_one_letter_code
_entity_poly.pdbx_strand_id
1 'polypeptide(L)'
;MIGTAVYFAEGHLRAFLSFGARAEIQRSATQTLSLSNTPFEGRRRRATIEWRVTERFGKVLPYATIVRYFIASDGKRGQVLVVTRLTEKEACHVAHIDALANSDAIMMARRVADEVAPKFDCRSEPRVEGTPGILRR
;
A
#
# COMPACT_ATOMS: atom_id res chain seq x y z
N MET A 1 4.41 14.06 -20.52
CA MET A 1 4.51 13.20 -19.32
C MET A 1 3.08 12.77 -18.98
N ILE A 2 2.76 11.48 -19.07
CA ILE A 2 1.42 11.00 -18.69
C ILE A 2 1.53 10.59 -17.23
N GLY A 3 0.82 11.28 -16.32
CA GLY A 3 0.88 10.99 -14.89
C GLY A 3 0.30 9.60 -14.58
N THR A 4 0.72 9.00 -13.47
CA THR A 4 0.12 7.76 -12.96
C THR A 4 -1.16 8.10 -12.21
N ALA A 5 -2.30 7.56 -12.65
CA ALA A 5 -3.57 7.78 -11.99
C ALA A 5 -3.57 7.16 -10.58
N VAL A 6 -4.24 7.85 -9.65
CA VAL A 6 -4.51 7.38 -8.30
C VAL A 6 -6.02 7.32 -8.14
N TYR A 7 -6.54 6.13 -7.81
CA TYR A 7 -7.94 5.93 -7.45
C TYR A 7 -8.04 5.81 -5.94
N PHE A 8 -8.92 6.60 -5.34
CA PHE A 8 -9.22 6.59 -3.92
C PHE A 8 -10.72 6.39 -3.73
N ALA A 9 -11.09 5.45 -2.87
CA ALA A 9 -12.46 5.24 -2.42
C ALA A 9 -12.48 5.03 -0.91
N GLU A 10 -13.62 5.32 -0.30
CA GLU A 10 -13.89 5.04 1.10
C GLU A 10 -15.22 4.29 1.22
N GLY A 11 -15.27 3.27 2.07
CA GLY A 11 -16.48 2.52 2.35
C GLY A 11 -16.34 1.71 3.63
N HIS A 12 -17.39 1.66 4.45
CA HIS A 12 -17.39 0.96 5.74
C HIS A 12 -16.16 1.30 6.62
N LEU A 13 -15.85 2.59 6.76
CA LEU A 13 -14.74 3.13 7.56
C LEU A 13 -13.33 2.65 7.12
N ARG A 14 -13.19 2.25 5.86
CA ARG A 14 -11.94 1.79 5.28
C ARG A 14 -11.65 2.54 4.00
N ALA A 15 -10.38 2.90 3.83
CA ALA A 15 -9.87 3.51 2.62
C ALA A 15 -9.31 2.44 1.66
N PHE A 16 -9.54 2.68 0.38
CA PHE A 16 -9.08 1.84 -0.72
C PHE A 16 -8.24 2.72 -1.65
N LEU A 17 -7.03 2.26 -2.00
CA LEU A 17 -6.12 2.97 -2.89
C LEU A 17 -5.68 2.05 -4.01
N SER A 18 -5.74 2.55 -5.23
CA SER A 18 -5.30 1.85 -6.42
C SER A 18 -4.58 2.79 -7.37
N PHE A 19 -3.75 2.24 -8.26
CA PHE A 19 -2.80 3.02 -9.06
C PHE A 19 -2.75 2.52 -10.50
N GLY A 20 -2.37 3.41 -11.42
CA GLY A 20 -2.09 3.05 -12.81
C GLY A 20 -3.32 3.10 -13.73
N ALA A 21 -3.19 2.47 -14.90
CA ALA A 21 -4.27 2.47 -15.89
C ALA A 21 -5.47 1.67 -15.37
N ARG A 22 -6.67 2.25 -15.54
CA ARG A 22 -7.94 1.65 -15.07
C ARG A 22 -7.89 1.28 -13.58
N ALA A 23 -7.28 2.15 -12.78
CA ALA A 23 -7.04 1.94 -11.35
C ALA A 23 -8.31 1.52 -10.58
N GLU A 24 -9.49 1.98 -11.02
CA GLU A 24 -10.80 1.70 -10.45
C GLU A 24 -11.25 0.24 -10.54
N ILE A 25 -10.69 -0.57 -11.46
CA ILE A 25 -11.03 -1.99 -11.60
C ILE A 25 -9.90 -2.95 -11.22
N GLN A 26 -8.76 -2.41 -10.78
CA GLN A 26 -7.61 -3.23 -10.36
C GLN A 26 -7.90 -3.94 -9.03
N ARG A 27 -7.17 -5.03 -8.74
CA ARG A 27 -7.34 -5.75 -7.48
C ARG A 27 -7.10 -4.86 -6.25
N SER A 28 -6.13 -3.95 -6.31
CA SER A 28 -5.89 -2.98 -5.22
C SER A 28 -7.09 -2.06 -4.94
N ALA A 29 -8.00 -1.84 -5.90
CA ALA A 29 -9.20 -1.03 -5.68
C ALA A 29 -10.18 -1.66 -4.67
N THR A 30 -10.11 -2.97 -4.46
CA THR A 30 -10.97 -3.70 -3.52
C THR A 30 -10.21 -4.24 -2.31
N GLN A 31 -8.87 -4.13 -2.30
CA GLN A 31 -8.04 -4.53 -1.17
C GLN A 31 -7.89 -3.39 -0.15
N THR A 32 -7.99 -3.73 1.13
CA THR A 32 -7.77 -2.82 2.25
C THR A 32 -7.37 -3.63 3.49
N LEU A 33 -7.12 -2.96 4.61
CA LEU A 33 -6.89 -3.62 5.90
C LEU A 33 -8.23 -4.03 6.53
N SER A 34 -8.22 -5.10 7.35
CA SER A 34 -9.42 -5.61 8.02
C SER A 34 -10.05 -4.59 8.98
N LEU A 35 -9.20 -3.83 9.67
CA LEU A 35 -9.60 -2.81 10.64
C LEU A 35 -9.95 -1.47 9.95
N SER A 36 -10.78 -0.67 10.62
CA SER A 36 -11.07 0.71 10.23
C SER A 36 -9.78 1.48 10.02
N ASN A 37 -9.68 2.16 8.87
CA ASN A 37 -8.41 2.72 8.43
C ASN A 37 -8.55 3.97 7.57
N THR A 38 -7.48 4.75 7.53
CA THR A 38 -7.35 5.93 6.68
C THR A 38 -5.88 6.20 6.35
N PRO A 39 -5.54 6.69 5.14
CA PRO A 39 -4.18 7.11 4.83
C PRO A 39 -3.87 8.52 5.36
N PHE A 40 -4.84 9.19 5.99
CA PHE A 40 -4.72 10.54 6.49
C PHE A 40 -4.34 10.56 7.98
N GLU A 41 -3.24 11.24 8.30
CA GLU A 41 -2.75 11.33 9.67
C GLU A 41 -3.60 12.31 10.50
N GLY A 42 -4.38 11.79 11.45
CA GLY A 42 -5.18 12.60 12.37
C GLY A 42 -6.18 13.51 11.64
N ARG A 43 -6.05 14.83 11.78
CA ARG A 43 -6.89 15.83 11.09
C ARG A 43 -6.27 16.36 9.79
N ARG A 44 -5.11 15.83 9.38
CA ARG A 44 -4.42 16.29 8.18
C ARG A 44 -5.19 15.85 6.94
N ARG A 45 -5.21 16.71 5.90
CA ARG A 45 -5.85 16.44 4.61
C ARG A 45 -4.87 15.97 3.53
N ARG A 46 -3.71 15.43 3.96
CA ARG A 46 -2.65 14.96 3.06
C ARG A 46 -2.26 13.55 3.45
N ALA A 47 -2.23 12.67 2.45
CA ALA A 47 -1.62 11.36 2.54
C ALA A 47 -0.31 11.38 1.75
N THR A 48 0.67 10.59 2.19
CA THR A 48 1.95 10.45 1.48
C THR A 48 1.98 9.10 0.77
N ILE A 49 2.33 9.14 -0.51
CA ILE A 49 2.61 7.95 -1.31
C ILE A 49 4.11 7.98 -1.61
N GLU A 50 4.85 6.98 -1.11
CA GLU A 50 6.21 6.76 -1.59
C GLU A 50 6.13 5.94 -2.87
N TRP A 51 6.60 6.51 -3.97
CA TRP A 51 6.66 5.85 -5.27
C TRP A 51 8.02 5.17 -5.44
N ARG A 52 8.01 3.89 -5.83
CA ARG A 52 9.20 3.17 -6.27
C ARG A 52 9.19 3.17 -7.79
N VAL A 53 10.21 3.77 -8.40
CA VAL A 53 10.28 4.02 -9.84
C VAL A 53 11.54 3.45 -10.45
N THR A 54 11.46 3.08 -11.72
CA THR A 54 12.61 2.74 -12.57
C THR A 54 12.57 3.63 -13.80
N GLU A 55 13.73 3.90 -14.38
CA GLU A 55 13.83 4.54 -15.68
C GLU A 55 14.02 3.48 -16.78
N ARG A 56 13.17 3.52 -17.81
CA ARG A 56 13.31 2.68 -19.01
C ARG A 56 12.93 3.48 -20.25
N PHE A 57 13.78 3.46 -21.28
CA PHE A 57 13.55 4.17 -22.54
C PHE A 57 13.21 5.66 -22.35
N GLY A 58 13.87 6.33 -21.40
CA GLY A 58 13.62 7.74 -21.08
C GLY A 58 12.29 8.01 -20.36
N LYS A 59 11.62 6.97 -19.85
CA LYS A 59 10.36 7.07 -19.09
C LYS A 59 10.57 6.64 -17.64
N VAL A 60 10.08 7.43 -16.70
CA VAL A 60 9.95 7.06 -15.29
C VAL A 60 8.71 6.19 -15.14
N LEU A 61 8.89 4.92 -14.77
CA LEU A 61 7.84 3.93 -14.61
C LEU A 61 7.77 3.50 -13.14
N PRO A 62 6.68 3.81 -12.42
CA PRO A 62 6.49 3.28 -11.08
C PRO A 62 6.19 1.77 -11.14
N TYR A 63 6.78 1.01 -10.24
CA TYR A 63 6.58 -0.45 -10.12
C TYR A 63 6.04 -0.88 -8.76
N ALA A 64 6.14 -0.02 -7.74
CA ALA A 64 5.51 -0.23 -6.46
C ALA A 64 5.18 1.11 -5.78
N THR A 65 4.24 1.09 -4.84
CA THR A 65 4.00 2.18 -3.90
C THR A 65 4.06 1.67 -2.46
N ILE A 66 4.39 2.57 -1.55
CA ILE A 66 4.30 2.35 -0.11
C ILE A 66 3.42 3.46 0.46
N VAL A 67 2.32 3.07 1.08
CA VAL A 67 1.38 4.01 1.71
C VAL A 67 1.19 3.63 3.17
N ARG A 68 1.24 4.64 4.05
CA ARG A 68 0.95 4.47 5.47
C ARG A 68 -0.54 4.63 5.72
N TYR A 69 -1.12 3.60 6.31
CA TYR A 69 -2.48 3.60 6.84
C TYR A 69 -2.44 3.75 8.35
N PHE A 70 -3.29 4.62 8.87
CA PHE A 70 -3.59 4.74 10.29
C PHE A 70 -4.84 3.92 10.56
N ILE A 71 -4.74 3.02 11.53
CA ILE A 71 -5.82 2.09 11.87
C ILE A 71 -6.30 2.29 13.29
N ALA A 72 -7.57 2.01 13.53
CA ALA A 72 -8.17 2.08 14.86
C ALA A 72 -9.03 0.84 15.13
N SER A 73 -8.91 0.30 16.34
CA SER A 73 -9.68 -0.83 16.85
C SER A 73 -9.77 -0.76 18.36
N ASP A 74 -10.98 -0.76 18.93
CA ASP A 74 -11.25 -0.83 20.37
C ASP A 74 -10.39 0.12 21.23
N GLY A 75 -10.31 1.38 20.81
CA GLY A 75 -9.52 2.43 21.48
C GLY A 75 -8.01 2.35 21.23
N LYS A 76 -7.50 1.32 20.56
CA LYS A 76 -6.10 1.20 20.13
C LYS A 76 -5.91 1.83 18.76
N ARG A 77 -4.74 2.41 18.56
CA ARG A 77 -4.29 2.98 17.28
C ARG A 77 -3.07 2.23 16.79
N GLY A 78 -3.01 2.02 15.48
CA GLY A 78 -1.88 1.39 14.81
C GLY A 78 -1.48 2.15 13.56
N GLN A 79 -0.33 1.78 13.01
CA GLN A 79 0.15 2.27 11.73
C GLN A 79 0.62 1.08 10.91
N VAL A 80 0.15 0.99 9.67
CA VAL A 80 0.50 -0.11 8.77
C VAL A 80 1.03 0.47 7.47
N LEU A 81 2.20 0.01 7.05
CA LEU A 81 2.71 0.28 5.71
C LEU A 81 2.16 -0.79 4.77
N VAL A 82 1.45 -0.33 3.75
CA VAL A 82 0.92 -1.18 2.67
C VAL A 82 1.83 -1.02 1.47
N VAL A 83 2.41 -2.13 1.02
CA VAL A 83 3.19 -2.20 -0.21
C VAL A 83 2.28 -2.68 -1.32
N THR A 84 2.17 -1.90 -2.40
CA THR A 84 1.35 -2.23 -3.56
C THR A 84 2.25 -2.41 -4.77
N ARG A 85 2.14 -3.53 -5.48
CA ARG A 85 2.75 -3.74 -6.80
C ARG A 85 1.92 -2.99 -7.82
N LEU A 86 2.58 -2.38 -8.80
CA LEU A 86 1.91 -1.93 -10.01
C LEU A 86 2.71 -2.27 -11.27
N THR A 87 1.97 -2.60 -12.32
CA THR A 87 2.47 -2.81 -13.67
C THR A 87 1.60 -2.01 -14.63
N GLU A 88 1.85 -2.11 -15.94
CA GLU A 88 0.97 -1.51 -16.94
C GLU A 88 -0.46 -2.10 -16.92
N LYS A 89 -0.64 -3.30 -16.37
CA LYS A 89 -1.90 -4.06 -16.45
C LYS A 89 -2.59 -4.29 -15.11
N GLU A 90 -1.81 -4.39 -14.04
CA GLU A 90 -2.26 -4.89 -12.74
C GLU A 90 -1.75 -4.02 -11.59
N ALA A 91 -2.59 -3.84 -10.56
CA ALA A 91 -2.17 -3.33 -9.26
C ALA A 91 -2.80 -4.16 -8.13
N CYS A 92 -1.99 -4.52 -7.12
CA CYS A 92 -2.41 -5.35 -5.98
C CYS A 92 -1.51 -5.15 -4.75
N HIS A 93 -2.05 -5.37 -3.55
CA HIS A 93 -1.27 -5.42 -2.32
C HIS A 93 -0.31 -6.61 -2.33
N VAL A 94 0.94 -6.36 -1.93
CA VAL A 94 2.01 -7.36 -1.78
C VAL A 94 2.24 -7.69 -0.32
N ALA A 95 2.31 -6.66 0.52
CA ALA A 95 2.56 -6.85 1.95
C ALA A 95 1.97 -5.75 2.83
N HIS A 96 1.72 -6.13 4.08
CA HIS A 96 1.34 -5.25 5.18
C HIS A 96 2.40 -5.35 6.28
N ILE A 97 2.87 -4.20 6.77
CA ILE A 97 3.90 -4.13 7.81
C ILE A 97 3.37 -3.27 8.95
N ASP A 98 3.26 -3.82 10.16
CA ASP A 98 2.95 -3.03 11.35
C ASP A 98 4.16 -2.16 11.70
N ALA A 99 3.99 -0.84 11.60
CA ALA A 99 5.06 0.13 11.79
C ALA A 99 5.35 0.45 13.26
N LEU A 100 4.49 0.04 14.20
CA LEU A 100 4.74 0.19 15.63
C LEU A 100 5.43 -1.04 16.21
N ALA A 101 5.16 -2.22 15.64
CA ALA A 101 5.78 -3.48 16.05
C ALA A 101 7.20 -3.69 15.47
N ASN A 102 7.59 -2.94 14.44
CA ASN A 102 8.89 -3.08 13.76
C ASN A 102 9.59 -1.72 13.67
N SER A 103 10.73 -1.55 14.36
CA SER A 103 11.46 -0.27 14.43
C SER A 103 12.01 0.20 13.08
N ASP A 104 12.26 -0.72 12.16
CA ASP A 104 12.78 -0.50 10.81
C ASP A 104 11.71 -0.72 9.72
N ALA A 105 10.42 -0.63 10.06
CA ALA A 105 9.30 -0.95 9.16
C ALA A 105 9.36 -0.30 7.77
N ILE A 106 9.84 0.95 7.66
CA ILE A 106 9.98 1.60 6.35
C ILE A 106 11.08 0.98 5.49
N MET A 107 12.18 0.54 6.11
CA MET A 107 13.25 -0.17 5.42
C MET A 107 12.78 -1.56 4.97
N MET A 108 12.00 -2.24 5.81
CA MET A 108 11.33 -3.49 5.44
C MET A 108 10.38 -3.29 4.25
N ALA A 109 9.50 -2.28 4.31
CA ALA A 109 8.56 -1.99 3.24
C ALA A 109 9.26 -1.67 1.91
N ARG A 110 10.36 -0.91 1.95
CA ARG A 110 11.21 -0.64 0.77
C ARG A 110 11.84 -1.90 0.22
N ARG A 111 12.39 -2.77 1.08
CA ARG A 111 12.94 -4.06 0.67
C ARG A 111 11.89 -4.92 -0.02
N VAL A 112 10.69 -5.03 0.55
CA VAL A 112 9.58 -5.78 -0.05
C VAL A 112 9.18 -5.16 -1.40
N ALA A 113 9.08 -3.83 -1.47
CA ALA A 113 8.72 -3.14 -2.69
C ALA A 113 9.76 -3.36 -3.81
N ASP A 114 11.05 -3.40 -3.47
CA ASP A 114 12.14 -3.49 -4.45
C ASP A 114 12.47 -4.96 -4.83
N GLU A 115 12.40 -5.90 -3.87
CA GLU A 115 12.84 -7.29 -4.07
C GLU A 115 11.68 -8.27 -4.34
N VAL A 116 10.52 -8.05 -3.72
CA VAL A 116 9.38 -8.99 -3.76
C VAL A 116 8.31 -8.53 -4.76
N ALA A 117 7.90 -7.26 -4.69
CA ALA A 117 6.84 -6.73 -5.53
C ALA A 117 7.06 -6.97 -7.04
N PRO A 118 8.28 -6.90 -7.62
CA PRO A 118 8.50 -7.15 -9.05
C PRO A 118 8.15 -8.58 -9.52
N LYS A 119 8.08 -9.55 -8.60
CA LYS A 119 7.80 -10.96 -8.92
C LYS A 119 6.49 -11.47 -8.30
N PHE A 120 5.77 -10.62 -7.56
CA PHE A 120 4.55 -11.01 -6.85
C PHE A 120 3.40 -11.32 -7.83
N ASP A 121 2.72 -12.44 -7.61
CA ASP A 121 1.52 -12.83 -8.36
C ASP A 121 0.31 -12.12 -7.75
N CYS A 122 -0.31 -11.20 -8.51
CA CYS A 122 -1.49 -10.46 -8.05
C CYS A 122 -2.73 -11.33 -7.81
N ARG A 123 -2.69 -12.64 -8.05
CA ARG A 123 -3.72 -13.60 -7.59
C ARG A 123 -3.52 -14.06 -6.14
N SER A 124 -2.33 -13.87 -5.58
CA SER A 124 -2.03 -14.21 -4.18
C SER A 124 -2.55 -13.16 -3.19
N GLU A 125 -2.78 -13.58 -1.95
CA GLU A 125 -3.04 -12.65 -0.84
C GLU A 125 -1.77 -11.92 -0.38
N PRO A 126 -1.88 -10.67 0.08
CA PRO A 126 -0.74 -9.95 0.65
C PRO A 126 -0.26 -10.62 1.93
N ARG A 127 1.04 -10.53 2.18
CA ARG A 127 1.68 -11.14 3.36
C ARG A 127 1.83 -10.13 4.48
N VAL A 128 1.77 -10.58 5.73
CA VAL A 128 2.25 -9.79 6.86
C VAL A 128 3.74 -10.00 6.97
N GLU A 129 4.53 -8.93 6.87
CA GLU A 129 5.99 -8.98 6.94
C GLU A 129 6.47 -8.40 8.28
N GLY A 130 7.42 -9.11 8.92
CA GLY A 130 7.93 -8.76 10.24
C GLY A 130 7.04 -9.19 11.40
N THR A 131 7.23 -8.56 12.55
CA THR A 131 6.40 -8.78 13.74
C THR A 131 4.99 -8.27 13.45
N PRO A 132 3.95 -9.11 13.54
CA PRO A 132 2.63 -8.78 13.01
C PRO A 132 1.86 -7.74 13.85
N GLY A 133 2.17 -7.60 15.13
CA GLY A 133 1.54 -6.61 16.01
C GLY A 133 0.01 -6.63 15.94
N ILE A 134 -0.59 -5.50 15.56
CA ILE A 134 -2.04 -5.31 15.46
C ILE A 134 -2.67 -6.07 14.27
N LEU A 135 -1.87 -6.54 13.30
CA LEU A 135 -2.35 -7.29 12.12
C LEU A 135 -2.70 -8.76 12.42
N ARG A 136 -2.36 -9.29 13.60
CA ARG A 136 -2.69 -10.69 14.00
C ARG A 136 -4.07 -10.83 14.69
N ARG A 137 -4.88 -9.77 14.71
CA ARG A 137 -6.17 -9.75 15.41
C ARG A 137 -7.33 -10.08 14.49
#